data_AF-A0A6L6EA16-F1
#
_entry.id   AF-A0A6L6EA16-F1
#
_cell.length_a   1.000
_cell.length_b   1.000
_cell.length_c   1.000
_cell.angle_alpha   90.00
_cell.angle_beta   90.00
_cell.angle_gamma   90.00
#
_symmetry.space_group_name_H-M   'P 1'
#
loop_
_entity.id
_entity.type
_entity.pdbx_description
1 polymer ?
#
loop_
_entity_poly.entity_id
_entity_poly.type
_entity_poly.pdbx_seq_one_letter_code
_entity_poly.pdbx_strand_id
1 'polypeptide(L)'
;MSIKYSALDIAKRISAVDSTFRVPTDEQIPIIQAPLAPSVVIAGAGSGKTETMSQRVLYLVANSIITPDQLLGLTFTRKAAGDLAKRIKYRLKQLKSANLLPDHLDESELTVSTYHSYAGRVLADHAIRIGIDADADPIGEAAAWQIAFEEVSRFAGNDLPINGSPNSVVKEVMDLSTQLAENDRSADEIITYTEKLLANLSEFSDRQTNPVLEFKEELSQRLAILPIVAAFDNRRKQHGLLTFNDHMSIAAKLVEESKQNHNDDIGIIERNKFKVVLLDEYQDTSFNQIKFLSNLFGNNHPVTAVGDPNQAIYGWRSASSETL
;
A
#
# COMPACT_ATOMS: atom_id res chain seq x y z
N MET A 1 19.13 -25.89 -4.28
CA MET A 1 19.59 -25.28 -5.55
C MET A 1 21.05 -24.91 -5.42
N SER A 2 21.85 -25.08 -6.46
CA SER A 2 23.26 -24.64 -6.48
C SER A 2 23.34 -23.26 -7.14
N ILE A 3 23.94 -22.29 -6.45
CA ILE A 3 24.20 -20.94 -6.98
C ILE A 3 25.30 -21.07 -8.03
N LYS A 4 25.00 -20.62 -9.26
CA LYS A 4 25.91 -20.68 -10.43
C LYS A 4 26.78 -19.44 -10.56
N TYR A 5 26.26 -18.27 -10.18
CA TYR A 5 26.91 -16.98 -10.36
C TYR A 5 26.77 -16.13 -9.11
N SER A 6 27.88 -15.54 -8.64
CA SER A 6 27.81 -14.47 -7.64
C SER A 6 27.27 -13.18 -8.25
N ALA A 7 26.84 -12.24 -7.40
CA ALA A 7 26.44 -10.90 -7.85
C ALA A 7 27.55 -10.20 -8.66
N LEU A 8 28.81 -10.40 -8.26
CA LEU A 8 29.96 -9.81 -8.94
C LEU A 8 30.24 -10.48 -10.30
N ASP A 9 30.03 -11.80 -10.41
CA ASP A 9 30.17 -12.50 -11.70
C ASP A 9 29.13 -12.02 -12.71
N ILE A 10 27.89 -11.85 -12.26
CA ILE A 10 26.79 -11.30 -13.08
C ILE A 10 27.14 -9.88 -13.52
N ALA A 11 27.55 -9.02 -12.58
CA ALA A 11 27.93 -7.65 -12.87
C ALA A 11 29.06 -7.57 -13.91
N LYS A 12 30.14 -8.34 -13.74
CA LYS A 12 31.28 -8.37 -14.68
C LYS A 12 30.85 -8.78 -16.09
N ARG A 13 30.00 -9.81 -16.21
CA ARG A 13 29.51 -10.29 -17.52
C ARG A 13 28.61 -9.27 -18.21
N ILE A 14 27.74 -8.60 -17.46
CA ILE A 14 26.92 -7.52 -18.02
C ILE A 14 27.80 -6.34 -18.41
N SER A 15 28.75 -5.92 -17.56
CA SER A 15 29.66 -4.81 -17.86
C SER A 15 30.50 -5.02 -19.13
N ALA A 16 30.74 -6.28 -19.52
CA ALA A 16 31.44 -6.61 -20.77
C ALA A 16 30.59 -6.33 -22.03
N VAL A 17 29.26 -6.33 -21.92
CA VAL A 17 28.32 -6.06 -23.03
C VAL A 17 27.66 -4.68 -22.93
N ASP A 18 27.63 -4.10 -21.73
CA ASP A 18 27.15 -2.74 -21.45
C ASP A 18 28.00 -2.09 -20.35
N SER A 19 28.92 -1.20 -20.77
CA SER A 19 29.85 -0.50 -19.87
C SER A 19 29.17 0.48 -18.91
N THR A 20 27.88 0.78 -19.09
CA THR A 20 27.11 1.66 -18.19
C THR A 20 26.57 0.91 -16.96
N PHE A 21 26.67 -0.43 -16.94
CA PHE A 21 26.24 -1.24 -15.80
C PHE A 21 27.10 -0.96 -14.56
N ARG A 22 26.45 -0.65 -13.45
CA ARG A 22 27.12 -0.34 -12.18
C ARG A 22 27.38 -1.62 -11.40
N VAL A 23 28.64 -1.87 -11.10
CA VAL A 23 29.06 -2.97 -10.22
C VAL A 23 28.54 -2.70 -8.80
N PRO A 24 27.93 -3.69 -8.12
CA PRO A 24 27.41 -3.49 -6.76
C PRO A 24 28.54 -3.25 -5.77
N THR A 25 28.29 -2.41 -4.76
CA THR A 25 29.24 -2.17 -3.65
C THR A 25 29.27 -3.34 -2.66
N ASP A 26 30.24 -3.32 -1.75
CA ASP A 26 30.37 -4.34 -0.70
C ASP A 26 29.13 -4.41 0.20
N GLU A 27 28.42 -3.31 0.40
CA GLU A 27 27.16 -3.24 1.14
C GLU A 27 25.96 -3.75 0.31
N GLN A 28 25.99 -3.60 -1.01
CA GLN A 28 24.90 -4.03 -1.90
C GLN A 28 24.95 -5.54 -2.18
N ILE A 29 26.14 -6.12 -2.26
CA ILE A 29 26.36 -7.56 -2.50
C ILE A 29 25.55 -8.46 -1.55
N PRO A 30 25.60 -8.30 -0.20
CA PRO A 30 24.84 -9.16 0.70
C PRO A 30 23.32 -9.01 0.53
N ILE A 31 22.83 -7.82 0.15
CA ILE A 31 21.40 -7.60 -0.14
C ILE A 31 20.99 -8.35 -1.40
N ILE A 32 21.81 -8.26 -2.46
CA ILE A 32 21.55 -8.93 -3.74
C ILE A 32 21.55 -10.45 -3.56
N GLN A 33 22.50 -10.99 -2.79
CA GLN A 33 22.69 -12.43 -2.60
C GLN A 33 21.90 -13.02 -1.42
N ALA A 34 21.12 -12.20 -0.70
CA ALA A 34 20.38 -12.66 0.47
C ALA A 34 19.46 -13.85 0.12
N PRO A 35 19.34 -14.86 1.00
CA PRO A 35 18.53 -16.04 0.76
C PRO A 35 17.04 -15.70 0.57
N LEU A 36 16.26 -16.68 0.13
CA LEU A 36 14.80 -16.58 0.03
C LEU A 36 14.18 -16.65 1.44
N ALA A 37 14.11 -15.49 2.09
CA ALA A 37 13.47 -15.28 3.38
C ALA A 37 12.96 -13.83 3.45
N PRO A 38 12.04 -13.51 4.37
CA PRO A 38 11.68 -12.13 4.66
C PRO A 38 12.90 -11.29 5.02
N SER A 39 13.04 -10.11 4.42
CA SER A 39 14.13 -9.19 4.67
C SER A 39 13.69 -7.73 4.59
N VAL A 40 14.34 -6.89 5.39
CA VAL A 40 14.18 -5.43 5.38
C VAL A 40 15.50 -4.79 5.01
N VAL A 41 15.47 -3.82 4.10
CA VAL A 41 16.61 -3.05 3.64
C VAL A 41 16.36 -1.58 3.96
N ILE A 42 17.10 -1.06 4.93
CA ILE A 42 17.08 0.36 5.28
C ILE A 42 18.04 1.08 4.34
N ALA A 43 17.52 1.99 3.52
CA ALA A 43 18.31 2.60 2.47
C ALA A 43 17.90 4.07 2.22
N GLY A 44 18.82 4.98 2.56
CA GLY A 44 18.62 6.41 2.45
C GLY A 44 18.47 6.94 1.02
N ALA A 45 18.14 8.23 0.88
CA ALA A 45 18.04 8.90 -0.41
C ALA A 45 19.35 8.78 -1.18
N GLY A 46 19.28 8.47 -2.48
CA GLY A 46 20.46 8.37 -3.34
C GLY A 46 21.37 7.17 -3.10
N SER A 47 21.05 6.27 -2.16
CA SER A 47 21.84 5.05 -1.85
C SER A 47 21.80 3.97 -2.95
N GLY A 48 20.99 4.17 -3.99
CA GLY A 48 20.82 3.20 -5.07
C GLY A 48 19.78 2.10 -4.80
N LYS A 49 18.81 2.32 -3.88
CA LYS A 49 17.66 1.42 -3.60
C LYS A 49 17.17 0.61 -4.80
N THR A 50 16.66 1.32 -5.81
CA THR A 50 16.07 0.72 -7.01
C THR A 50 17.09 -0.04 -7.86
N GLU A 51 18.36 0.39 -7.85
CA GLU A 51 19.43 -0.31 -8.55
C GLU A 51 19.74 -1.64 -7.85
N THR A 52 19.94 -1.63 -6.54
CA THR A 52 20.16 -2.84 -5.72
C THR A 52 18.99 -3.82 -5.85
N MET A 53 17.75 -3.33 -5.79
CA MET A 53 16.56 -4.15 -6.01
C MET A 53 16.56 -4.80 -7.40
N SER A 54 16.87 -4.03 -8.44
CA SER A 54 16.96 -4.59 -9.79
C SER A 54 18.05 -5.67 -9.88
N GLN A 55 19.24 -5.43 -9.30
CA GLN A 55 20.32 -6.43 -9.31
C GLN A 55 19.98 -7.69 -8.51
N ARG A 56 19.18 -7.57 -7.44
CA ARG A 56 18.62 -8.74 -6.73
C ARG A 56 17.76 -9.60 -7.64
N VAL A 57 16.89 -8.99 -8.45
CA VAL A 57 16.09 -9.74 -9.45
C VAL A 57 17.01 -10.47 -10.43
N LEU A 58 18.06 -9.80 -10.90
CA LEU A 58 19.00 -10.39 -11.86
C LEU A 58 19.72 -11.59 -11.26
N TYR A 59 20.16 -11.46 -10.02
CA TYR A 59 20.79 -12.54 -9.28
C TYR A 59 19.87 -13.76 -9.15
N LEU A 60 18.61 -13.55 -8.81
CA LEU A 60 17.63 -14.64 -8.66
C LEU A 60 17.33 -15.32 -10.00
N VAL A 61 17.15 -14.55 -11.08
CA VAL A 61 16.80 -15.09 -12.40
C VAL A 61 18.01 -15.78 -13.06
N ALA A 62 19.20 -15.17 -13.03
CA ALA A 62 20.42 -15.76 -13.61
C ALA A 62 20.84 -17.07 -12.92
N ASN A 63 20.53 -17.21 -11.62
CA ASN A 63 20.76 -18.45 -10.88
C ASN A 63 19.62 -19.47 -11.01
N SER A 64 18.60 -19.19 -11.84
CA SER A 64 17.43 -20.06 -12.02
C SER A 64 16.67 -20.33 -10.72
N ILE A 65 16.66 -19.37 -9.79
CA ILE A 65 15.94 -19.45 -8.52
C ILE A 65 14.45 -19.12 -8.75
N ILE A 66 14.18 -18.14 -9.61
CA ILE A 66 12.84 -17.78 -10.07
C ILE A 66 12.85 -17.49 -11.58
N THR A 67 11.69 -17.53 -12.20
CA THR A 67 11.43 -16.92 -13.52
C THR A 67 10.81 -15.53 -13.37
N PRO A 68 10.84 -14.65 -14.40
CA PRO A 68 10.31 -13.28 -14.29
C PRO A 68 8.83 -13.18 -13.90
N ASP A 69 8.00 -14.13 -14.32
CA ASP A 69 6.56 -14.23 -13.99
C ASP A 69 6.31 -14.59 -12.51
N GLN A 70 7.32 -15.12 -11.83
CA GLN A 70 7.28 -15.45 -10.40
C GLN A 70 7.69 -14.28 -9.50
N LEU A 71 7.96 -13.10 -10.07
CA LEU A 71 8.30 -11.87 -9.34
C LEU A 71 7.09 -10.94 -9.24
N LEU A 72 6.84 -10.42 -8.04
CA LEU A 72 5.95 -9.28 -7.81
C LEU A 72 6.74 -8.08 -7.31
N GLY A 73 6.70 -6.96 -8.04
CA GLY A 73 7.20 -5.67 -7.56
C GLY A 73 6.08 -4.70 -7.22
N LEU A 74 6.08 -4.16 -6.00
CA LEU A 74 5.11 -3.17 -5.55
C LEU A 74 5.81 -1.86 -5.19
N THR A 75 5.19 -0.75 -5.59
CA THR A 75 5.67 0.61 -5.34
C THR A 75 4.52 1.53 -4.95
N PHE A 76 4.82 2.72 -4.42
CA PHE A 76 3.76 3.66 -4.02
C PHE A 76 3.10 4.38 -5.22
N THR A 77 3.88 4.80 -6.22
CA THR A 77 3.39 5.62 -7.34
C THR A 77 3.40 4.88 -8.67
N ARG A 78 2.46 5.23 -9.57
CA ARG A 78 2.43 4.66 -10.94
C ARG A 78 3.72 4.92 -11.72
N LYS A 79 4.36 6.07 -11.48
CA LYS A 79 5.64 6.42 -12.09
C LYS A 79 6.76 5.49 -11.60
N ALA A 80 6.88 5.30 -10.28
CA ALA A 80 7.86 4.38 -9.70
C ALA A 80 7.66 2.94 -10.20
N ALA A 81 6.41 2.46 -10.25
CA ALA A 81 6.08 1.15 -10.83
C ALA A 81 6.57 1.03 -12.29
N GLY A 82 6.23 2.02 -13.12
CA GLY A 82 6.64 2.04 -14.53
C GLY A 82 8.16 2.10 -14.72
N ASP A 83 8.85 2.90 -13.91
CA ASP A 83 10.31 3.04 -13.95
C ASP A 83 11.02 1.77 -13.48
N LEU A 84 10.53 1.12 -12.41
CA LEU A 84 11.04 -0.16 -11.93
C LEU A 84 10.82 -1.27 -12.96
N ALA A 85 9.62 -1.35 -13.56
CA ALA A 85 9.31 -2.32 -14.60
C ALA A 85 10.23 -2.17 -15.82
N LYS A 86 10.40 -0.95 -16.32
CA LYS A 86 11.32 -0.64 -17.44
C LYS A 86 12.75 -1.01 -17.10
N ARG A 87 13.20 -0.70 -15.88
CA ARG A 87 14.55 -1.03 -15.41
C ARG A 87 14.77 -2.55 -15.40
N ILE A 88 13.89 -3.31 -14.75
CA ILE A 88 14.03 -4.78 -14.69
C ILE A 88 14.02 -5.37 -16.09
N LYS A 89 13.08 -4.97 -16.97
CA LYS A 89 13.05 -5.44 -18.37
C LYS A 89 14.33 -5.11 -19.12
N TYR A 90 14.89 -3.90 -18.95
CA TYR A 90 16.17 -3.54 -19.55
C TYR A 90 17.30 -4.43 -19.04
N ARG A 91 17.35 -4.67 -17.73
CA ARG A 91 18.38 -5.50 -17.10
C ARG A 91 18.28 -6.98 -17.48
N LEU A 92 17.07 -7.52 -17.68
CA LEU A 92 16.88 -8.89 -18.19
C LEU A 92 17.44 -9.05 -19.61
N LYS A 93 17.20 -8.07 -20.49
CA LYS A 93 17.84 -8.04 -21.82
C LYS A 93 19.36 -8.03 -21.75
N GLN A 94 19.94 -7.29 -20.79
CA GLN A 94 21.38 -7.30 -20.58
C GLN A 94 21.91 -8.66 -20.14
N LEU A 95 21.19 -9.37 -19.24
CA LEU A 95 21.54 -10.75 -18.87
C LEU A 95 21.52 -11.69 -20.07
N LYS A 96 20.52 -11.55 -20.96
CA LYS A 96 20.44 -12.32 -22.20
C LYS A 96 21.63 -12.05 -23.10
N SER A 97 21.95 -10.78 -23.37
CA SER A 97 23.14 -10.38 -24.14
C SER A 97 24.45 -10.87 -23.53
N ALA A 98 24.51 -11.01 -22.20
CA ALA A 98 25.66 -11.55 -21.47
C ALA A 98 25.72 -13.09 -21.44
N ASN A 99 24.84 -13.79 -22.17
CA ASN A 99 24.69 -15.25 -22.19
C ASN A 99 24.48 -15.86 -20.79
N LEU A 100 23.74 -15.15 -19.93
CA LEU A 100 23.38 -15.61 -18.59
C LEU A 100 21.96 -16.16 -18.49
N LEU A 101 21.15 -15.99 -19.54
CA LEU A 101 19.79 -16.52 -19.63
C LEU A 101 19.61 -17.36 -20.90
N PRO A 102 18.76 -18.39 -20.87
CA PRO A 102 18.38 -19.12 -22.08
C PRO A 102 17.62 -18.23 -23.05
N ASP A 103 17.79 -18.44 -24.36
CA ASP A 103 17.13 -17.64 -25.39
C ASP A 103 15.60 -17.72 -25.39
N HIS A 104 15.05 -18.80 -24.84
CA HIS A 104 13.61 -19.09 -24.76
C HIS A 104 12.94 -18.56 -23.49
N LEU A 105 13.66 -17.92 -22.59
CA LEU A 105 13.08 -17.36 -21.37
C LEU A 105 12.23 -16.14 -21.73
N ASP A 106 10.96 -16.18 -21.34
CA ASP A 106 10.01 -15.10 -21.56
C ASP A 106 10.17 -14.01 -20.49
N GLU A 107 10.39 -12.78 -20.93
CA GLU A 107 10.59 -11.59 -20.09
C GLU A 107 9.33 -10.68 -20.10
N SER A 108 8.29 -11.07 -20.84
CA SER A 108 7.10 -10.25 -21.06
C SER A 108 6.17 -10.21 -19.85
N GLU A 109 6.05 -11.34 -19.14
CA GLU A 109 5.16 -11.60 -17.99
C GLU A 109 5.63 -11.01 -16.64
N LEU A 110 6.47 -9.96 -16.66
CA LEU A 110 6.90 -9.27 -15.44
C LEU A 110 5.73 -8.50 -14.78
N THR A 111 5.43 -8.80 -13.51
CA THR A 111 4.41 -8.09 -12.73
C THR A 111 5.03 -7.03 -11.82
N VAL A 112 4.88 -5.75 -12.18
CA VAL A 112 5.22 -4.60 -11.33
C VAL A 112 4.06 -3.61 -11.34
N SER A 113 3.60 -3.18 -10.16
CA SER A 113 2.43 -2.32 -10.03
C SER A 113 2.49 -1.46 -8.76
N THR A 114 1.46 -0.63 -8.54
CA THR A 114 1.28 0.03 -7.25
C THR A 114 0.55 -0.88 -6.28
N TYR A 115 0.68 -0.64 -4.97
CA TYR A 115 -0.09 -1.35 -3.93
C TYR A 115 -1.60 -1.35 -4.24
N HIS A 116 -2.16 -0.19 -4.57
CA HIS A 116 -3.59 -0.05 -4.92
C HIS A 116 -3.99 -0.83 -6.17
N SER A 117 -3.19 -0.75 -7.24
CA SER A 117 -3.50 -1.47 -8.48
C SER A 117 -3.42 -2.99 -8.28
N TYR A 118 -2.47 -3.46 -7.47
CA TYR A 118 -2.38 -4.88 -7.13
C TYR A 118 -3.54 -5.35 -6.26
N ALA A 119 -3.93 -4.58 -5.23
CA ALA A 119 -5.11 -4.87 -4.41
C ALA A 119 -6.39 -4.91 -5.25
N GLY A 120 -6.57 -3.94 -6.16
CA GLY A 120 -7.69 -3.93 -7.10
C GLY A 120 -7.72 -5.15 -8.01
N ARG A 121 -6.55 -5.62 -8.51
CA ARG A 121 -6.46 -6.86 -9.29
C ARG A 121 -6.86 -8.08 -8.47
N VAL A 122 -6.32 -8.22 -7.25
CA VAL A 122 -6.68 -9.34 -6.36
C VAL A 122 -8.18 -9.30 -6.03
N LEU A 123 -8.74 -8.11 -5.80
CA LEU A 123 -10.17 -7.98 -5.59
C LEU A 123 -10.95 -8.43 -6.83
N ALA A 124 -10.64 -7.93 -8.03
CA ALA A 124 -11.32 -8.32 -9.27
C ALA A 124 -11.22 -9.84 -9.55
N ASP A 125 -10.03 -10.43 -9.35
CA ASP A 125 -9.77 -11.85 -9.60
C ASP A 125 -10.53 -12.77 -8.61
N HIS A 126 -10.95 -12.27 -7.44
CA HIS A 126 -11.47 -13.09 -6.34
C HIS A 126 -12.81 -12.64 -5.73
N ALA A 127 -13.35 -11.47 -6.08
CA ALA A 127 -14.54 -10.90 -5.42
C ALA A 127 -15.82 -11.73 -5.58
N ILE A 128 -15.96 -12.44 -6.71
CA ILE A 128 -17.09 -13.36 -6.94
C ILE A 128 -17.18 -14.42 -5.84
N ARG A 129 -16.04 -14.83 -5.25
CA ARG A 129 -15.98 -15.86 -4.19
C ARG A 129 -16.67 -15.41 -2.89
N ILE A 130 -16.82 -14.11 -2.69
CA ILE A 130 -17.47 -13.51 -1.52
C ILE A 130 -18.75 -12.73 -1.85
N GLY A 131 -19.29 -12.90 -3.07
CA GLY A 131 -20.53 -12.26 -3.49
C GLY A 131 -20.43 -10.74 -3.66
N ILE A 132 -19.22 -10.20 -3.89
CA ILE A 132 -19.01 -8.79 -4.24
C ILE A 132 -18.84 -8.67 -5.75
N ASP A 133 -19.60 -7.77 -6.36
CA ASP A 133 -19.35 -7.32 -7.74
C ASP A 133 -18.25 -6.26 -7.70
N ALA A 134 -17.01 -6.65 -8.04
CA ALA A 134 -15.83 -5.80 -7.96
C ALA A 134 -15.41 -5.18 -9.30
N ASP A 135 -16.24 -5.32 -10.34
CA ASP A 135 -15.95 -4.72 -11.65
C ASP A 135 -16.21 -3.20 -11.66
N ALA A 136 -16.70 -2.61 -10.57
CA ALA A 136 -16.93 -1.19 -10.45
C ALA A 136 -15.59 -0.42 -10.37
N ASP A 137 -15.32 0.43 -11.36
CA ASP A 137 -14.21 1.37 -11.32
C ASP A 137 -14.37 2.33 -10.10
N PRO A 138 -13.29 2.58 -9.33
CA PRO A 138 -13.33 3.53 -8.25
C PRO A 138 -13.81 4.90 -8.70
N ILE A 139 -14.70 5.53 -7.94
CA ILE A 139 -15.13 6.89 -8.23
C ILE A 139 -13.97 7.87 -8.09
N GLY A 140 -13.92 8.85 -8.99
CA GLY A 140 -12.96 9.94 -8.93
C GLY A 140 -13.28 10.94 -7.81
N GLU A 141 -12.27 11.73 -7.44
CA GLU A 141 -12.36 12.75 -6.38
C GLU A 141 -13.50 13.75 -6.61
N ALA A 142 -13.74 14.16 -7.86
CA ALA A 142 -14.83 15.09 -8.19
C ALA A 142 -16.23 14.49 -7.93
N ALA A 143 -16.43 13.20 -8.23
CA ALA A 143 -17.69 12.51 -7.96
C ALA A 143 -17.89 12.32 -6.45
N ALA A 144 -16.84 11.94 -5.73
CA ALA A 144 -16.86 11.87 -4.27
C ALA A 144 -17.19 13.24 -3.64
N TRP A 145 -16.59 14.31 -4.15
CA TRP A 145 -16.86 15.68 -3.69
C TRP A 145 -18.33 16.08 -3.89
N GLN A 146 -18.93 15.75 -5.04
CA GLN A 146 -20.33 16.07 -5.29
C GLN A 146 -21.27 15.40 -4.27
N ILE A 147 -21.03 14.11 -3.98
CA ILE A 147 -21.82 13.37 -2.99
C ILE A 147 -21.63 13.96 -1.59
N ALA A 148 -20.39 14.30 -1.21
CA ALA A 148 -20.11 14.93 0.07
C ALA A 148 -20.78 16.31 0.19
N PHE A 149 -20.78 17.12 -0.86
CA PHE A 149 -21.47 18.42 -0.90
C PHE A 149 -22.98 18.29 -0.73
N GLU A 150 -23.60 17.29 -1.37
CA GLU A 150 -25.03 17.01 -1.21
C GLU A 150 -25.37 16.61 0.22
N GLU A 151 -24.56 15.75 0.87
CA GLU A 151 -24.77 15.39 2.27
C GLU A 151 -24.56 16.59 3.21
N VAL A 152 -23.48 17.36 3.05
CA VAL A 152 -23.28 18.59 3.85
C VAL A 152 -24.46 19.54 3.71
N SER A 153 -24.97 19.74 2.49
CA SER A 153 -26.13 20.61 2.23
C SER A 153 -27.41 20.08 2.89
N ARG A 154 -27.61 18.77 2.92
CA ARG A 154 -28.75 18.12 3.56
C ARG A 154 -28.73 18.29 5.08
N PHE A 155 -27.55 18.22 5.69
CA PHE A 155 -27.37 18.37 7.13
C PHE A 155 -27.31 19.82 7.60
N ALA A 156 -26.93 20.77 6.73
CA ALA A 156 -26.95 22.20 7.04
C ALA A 156 -28.35 22.73 7.45
N GLY A 157 -29.42 22.04 7.05
CA GLY A 157 -30.80 22.34 7.48
C GLY A 157 -31.15 21.93 8.92
N ASN A 158 -30.24 21.28 9.65
CA ASN A 158 -30.50 20.70 10.98
C ASN A 158 -29.85 21.48 12.15
N ASP A 159 -29.41 22.73 11.96
CA ASP A 159 -28.74 23.55 12.98
C ASP A 159 -27.55 22.84 13.66
N LEU A 160 -26.74 22.11 12.88
CA LEU A 160 -25.53 21.50 13.42
C LEU A 160 -24.54 22.61 13.83
N PRO A 161 -23.90 22.52 15.01
CA PRO A 161 -22.97 23.53 15.51
C PRO A 161 -21.61 23.38 14.81
N ILE A 162 -21.57 23.44 13.49
CA ILE A 162 -20.36 23.27 12.68
C ILE A 162 -19.82 24.65 12.30
N ASN A 163 -18.58 24.92 12.67
CA ASN A 163 -17.84 26.10 12.31
C ASN A 163 -17.29 25.96 10.88
N GLY A 164 -17.31 27.05 10.11
CA GLY A 164 -16.68 27.13 8.79
C GLY A 164 -17.66 27.21 7.61
N SER A 165 -17.08 27.33 6.41
CA SER A 165 -17.86 27.39 5.17
C SER A 165 -18.33 25.99 4.73
N PRO A 166 -19.41 25.87 3.94
CA PRO A 166 -19.81 24.57 3.39
C PRO A 166 -18.67 23.83 2.67
N ASN A 167 -17.84 24.55 1.90
CA ASN A 167 -16.70 23.95 1.20
C ASN A 167 -15.62 23.41 2.13
N SER A 168 -15.36 24.07 3.27
CA SER A 168 -14.40 23.56 4.26
C SER A 168 -14.94 22.32 4.95
N VAL A 169 -16.24 22.28 5.25
CA VAL A 169 -16.87 21.08 5.84
C VAL A 169 -16.86 19.91 4.87
N VAL A 170 -17.12 20.13 3.58
CA VAL A 170 -17.01 19.06 2.56
C VAL A 170 -15.62 18.47 2.51
N LYS A 171 -14.59 19.33 2.52
CA LYS A 171 -13.20 18.86 2.55
C LYS A 171 -12.94 18.02 3.80
N GLU A 172 -13.37 18.50 4.96
CA GLU A 172 -13.19 17.79 6.22
C GLU A 172 -13.93 16.44 6.26
N VAL A 173 -15.13 16.36 5.69
CA VAL A 173 -15.87 15.11 5.52
C VAL A 173 -15.08 14.10 4.68
N MET A 174 -14.52 14.53 3.55
CA MET A 174 -13.73 13.67 2.67
C MET A 174 -12.41 13.23 3.31
N ASP A 175 -11.73 14.14 4.00
CA ASP A 175 -10.47 13.86 4.71
C ASP A 175 -10.71 12.87 5.87
N LEU A 176 -11.77 13.07 6.66
CA LEU A 176 -12.15 12.14 7.73
C LEU A 176 -12.57 10.77 7.20
N SER A 177 -13.40 10.71 6.15
CA SER A 177 -13.76 9.45 5.49
C SER A 177 -12.52 8.68 5.03
N THR A 178 -11.54 9.38 4.46
CA THR A 178 -10.25 8.79 4.06
C THR A 178 -9.48 8.23 5.25
N GLN A 179 -9.32 9.02 6.32
CA GLN A 179 -8.62 8.57 7.54
C GLN A 179 -9.30 7.37 8.20
N LEU A 180 -10.64 7.37 8.27
CA LEU A 180 -11.42 6.25 8.79
C LEU A 180 -11.16 4.97 7.97
N ALA A 181 -11.24 5.08 6.65
CA ALA A 181 -11.01 3.97 5.74
C ALA A 181 -9.58 3.44 5.85
N GLU A 182 -8.55 4.29 5.91
CA GLU A 182 -7.14 3.88 6.02
C GLU A 182 -6.82 3.15 7.33
N ASN A 183 -7.51 3.49 8.42
CA ASN A 183 -7.30 2.93 9.76
C ASN A 183 -8.27 1.77 10.11
N ASP A 184 -9.10 1.34 9.17
CA ASP A 184 -10.11 0.29 9.39
C ASP A 184 -11.04 0.63 10.57
N ARG A 185 -11.60 1.85 10.56
CA ARG A 185 -12.52 2.37 11.58
C ARG A 185 -13.79 2.92 10.97
N SER A 186 -14.87 2.85 11.71
CA SER A 186 -16.16 3.44 11.38
C SER A 186 -16.36 4.79 12.08
N ALA A 187 -17.24 5.62 11.51
CA ALA A 187 -17.64 6.87 12.15
C ALA A 187 -18.26 6.64 13.54
N ASP A 188 -19.08 5.60 13.71
CA ASP A 188 -19.74 5.26 14.97
C ASP A 188 -18.75 4.92 16.09
N GLU A 189 -17.66 4.21 15.77
CA GLU A 189 -16.58 3.94 16.72
C GLU A 189 -15.90 5.23 17.19
N ILE A 190 -15.64 6.15 16.25
CA ILE A 190 -15.00 7.43 16.59
C ILE A 190 -15.97 8.36 17.35
N ILE A 191 -17.26 8.35 17.01
CA ILE A 191 -18.30 9.07 17.78
C ILE A 191 -18.28 8.59 19.23
N THR A 192 -18.39 7.28 19.44
CA THR A 192 -18.41 6.66 20.78
C THR A 192 -17.14 6.99 21.57
N TYR A 193 -15.98 6.94 20.92
CA TYR A 193 -14.71 7.29 21.54
C TYR A 193 -14.64 8.77 21.94
N THR A 194 -15.03 9.67 21.03
CA THR A 194 -15.01 11.12 21.25
C THR A 194 -15.98 11.53 22.36
N GLU A 195 -17.18 10.96 22.40
CA GLU A 195 -18.16 11.20 23.48
C GLU A 195 -17.59 10.79 24.85
N LYS A 196 -16.97 9.60 24.92
CA LYS A 196 -16.32 9.13 26.15
C LYS A 196 -15.16 10.05 26.56
N LEU A 197 -14.36 10.51 25.61
CA LEU A 197 -13.27 11.43 25.87
C LEU A 197 -13.78 12.77 26.41
N LEU A 198 -14.82 13.34 25.79
CA LEU A 198 -15.46 14.57 26.25
C LEU A 198 -16.09 14.42 27.64
N ALA A 199 -16.71 13.28 27.94
CA ALA A 199 -17.24 12.97 29.27
C ALA A 199 -16.12 12.96 30.32
N ASN A 200 -15.03 12.23 30.07
CA ASN A 200 -13.86 12.22 30.97
C ASN A 200 -13.26 13.63 31.15
N LEU A 201 -13.17 14.42 30.07
CA LEU A 201 -12.65 15.80 30.12
C LEU A 201 -13.58 16.75 30.90
N SER A 202 -14.84 16.38 31.09
CA SER A 202 -15.83 17.16 31.85
C SER A 202 -15.81 16.85 33.34
N GLU A 203 -15.19 15.73 33.75
CA GLU A 203 -14.97 15.40 35.16
C GLU A 203 -13.89 16.27 35.82
N PHE A 204 -12.98 16.87 35.03
CA PHE A 204 -11.98 17.80 35.55
C PHE A 204 -12.63 19.12 35.95
N SER A 205 -12.81 19.31 37.26
CA SER A 205 -13.42 20.51 37.87
C SER A 205 -12.47 21.71 38.02
N ASP A 206 -11.18 21.53 37.73
CA ASP A 206 -10.19 22.59 37.82
C ASP A 206 -10.43 23.67 36.76
N ARG A 207 -9.94 24.89 37.01
CA ARG A 207 -9.98 25.98 36.04
C ARG A 207 -9.29 25.54 34.76
N GLN A 208 -10.08 25.38 33.69
CA GLN A 208 -9.55 24.93 32.41
C GLN A 208 -8.71 26.03 31.76
N THR A 209 -7.55 25.63 31.23
CA THR A 209 -6.69 26.52 30.44
C THR A 209 -7.27 26.69 29.04
N ASN A 210 -6.90 27.77 28.34
CA ASN A 210 -7.36 28.00 26.96
C ASN A 210 -7.09 26.80 26.02
N PRO A 211 -5.93 26.12 26.06
CA PRO A 211 -5.70 24.93 25.23
C PRO A 211 -6.70 23.79 25.47
N VAL A 212 -7.20 23.63 26.70
CA VAL A 212 -8.21 22.60 27.01
C VAL A 212 -9.58 22.98 26.42
N LEU A 213 -9.93 24.27 26.47
CA LEU A 213 -11.17 24.77 25.89
C LEU A 213 -11.14 24.65 24.36
N GLU A 214 -10.03 25.04 23.72
CA GLU A 214 -9.81 24.90 22.28
C GLU A 214 -9.87 23.42 21.85
N PHE A 215 -9.23 22.52 22.59
CA PHE A 215 -9.28 21.08 22.31
C PHE A 215 -10.71 20.50 22.43
N LYS A 216 -11.48 20.91 23.45
CA LYS A 216 -12.88 20.49 23.59
C LYS A 216 -13.76 21.01 22.46
N GLU A 217 -13.52 22.24 22.02
CA GLU A 217 -14.22 22.82 20.89
C GLU A 217 -13.92 22.03 19.61
N GLU A 218 -12.65 21.73 19.33
CA GLU A 218 -12.24 20.91 18.19
C GLU A 218 -12.88 19.51 18.20
N LEU A 219 -12.89 18.83 19.36
CA LEU A 219 -13.57 17.55 19.50
C LEU A 219 -15.08 17.65 19.27
N SER A 220 -15.72 18.72 19.74
CA SER A 220 -17.15 18.95 19.54
C SER A 220 -17.48 19.23 18.08
N GLN A 221 -16.64 20.00 17.39
CA GLN A 221 -16.73 20.23 15.94
C GLN A 221 -16.62 18.93 15.16
N ARG A 222 -15.60 18.10 15.47
CA ARG A 222 -15.43 16.79 14.83
C ARG A 222 -16.62 15.87 15.08
N LEU A 223 -17.15 15.86 16.31
CA LEU A 223 -18.33 15.07 16.68
C LEU A 223 -19.57 15.48 15.88
N ALA A 224 -19.74 16.77 15.57
CA ALA A 224 -20.83 17.26 14.74
C ALA A 224 -20.70 16.86 13.26
N ILE A 225 -19.47 16.67 12.76
CA ILE A 225 -19.20 16.31 11.36
C ILE A 225 -19.30 14.80 11.13
N LEU A 226 -18.95 13.95 12.10
CA LEU A 226 -18.93 12.49 11.95
C LEU A 226 -20.26 11.86 11.45
N PRO A 227 -21.46 12.32 11.86
CA PRO A 227 -22.72 11.84 11.27
C PRO A 227 -22.83 12.11 9.77
N ILE A 228 -22.29 13.23 9.28
CA ILE A 228 -22.25 13.57 7.85
C ILE A 228 -21.29 12.61 7.13
N VAL A 229 -20.14 12.30 7.75
CA VAL A 229 -19.18 11.30 7.23
C VAL A 229 -19.83 9.93 7.10
N ALA A 230 -20.58 9.50 8.13
CA ALA A 230 -21.32 8.24 8.10
C ALA A 230 -22.36 8.21 6.98
N ALA A 231 -23.13 9.29 6.82
CA ALA A 231 -24.13 9.41 5.76
C ALA A 231 -23.50 9.39 4.36
N PHE A 232 -22.38 10.11 4.18
CA PHE A 232 -21.59 10.13 2.96
C PHE A 232 -21.09 8.73 2.59
N ASP A 233 -20.45 8.02 3.51
CA ASP A 233 -19.93 6.67 3.27
C ASP A 233 -21.04 5.66 2.98
N ASN A 234 -22.13 5.71 3.75
CA ASN A 234 -23.29 4.85 3.53
C ASN A 234 -23.92 5.08 2.16
N ARG A 235 -24.10 6.33 1.75
CA ARG A 235 -24.69 6.66 0.45
C ARG A 235 -23.81 6.17 -0.69
N ARG A 236 -22.50 6.37 -0.60
CA ARG A 236 -21.53 5.85 -1.58
C ARG A 236 -21.62 4.33 -1.68
N LYS A 237 -21.50 3.63 -0.55
CA LYS A 237 -21.49 2.16 -0.50
C LYS A 237 -22.81 1.53 -0.94
N GLN A 238 -23.96 2.10 -0.57
CA GLN A 238 -25.29 1.60 -0.99
C GLN A 238 -25.51 1.68 -2.51
N HIS A 239 -24.84 2.59 -3.20
CA HIS A 239 -24.91 2.74 -4.66
C HIS A 239 -23.74 2.06 -5.38
N GLY A 240 -22.91 1.28 -4.68
CA GLY A 240 -21.72 0.65 -5.27
C GLY A 240 -20.61 1.62 -5.67
N LEU A 241 -20.62 2.86 -5.15
CA LEU A 241 -19.68 3.92 -5.50
C LEU A 241 -18.45 3.87 -4.59
N LEU A 242 -17.56 2.92 -4.88
CA LEU A 242 -16.36 2.66 -4.08
C LEU A 242 -15.21 3.62 -4.44
N THR A 243 -14.37 3.98 -3.48
CA THR A 243 -13.09 4.68 -3.71
C THR A 243 -11.93 3.70 -3.76
N PHE A 244 -10.74 4.18 -4.13
CA PHE A 244 -9.51 3.38 -4.05
C PHE A 244 -9.23 2.86 -2.64
N ASN A 245 -9.56 3.63 -1.59
CA ASN A 245 -9.38 3.21 -0.21
C ASN A 245 -10.39 2.13 0.19
N ASP A 246 -11.62 2.23 -0.29
CA ASP A 246 -12.61 1.16 -0.11
C ASP A 246 -12.14 -0.14 -0.76
N HIS A 247 -11.57 -0.09 -1.97
CA HIS A 247 -11.01 -1.28 -2.62
C HIS A 247 -9.90 -1.92 -1.80
N MET A 248 -8.99 -1.12 -1.23
CA MET A 248 -7.92 -1.64 -0.38
C MET A 248 -8.48 -2.29 0.90
N SER A 249 -9.43 -1.64 1.58
CA SER A 249 -10.07 -2.20 2.78
C SER A 249 -10.84 -3.50 2.47
N ILE A 250 -11.62 -3.52 1.39
CA ILE A 250 -12.37 -4.71 0.95
C ILE A 250 -11.40 -5.82 0.55
N ALA A 251 -10.33 -5.53 -0.19
CA ALA A 251 -9.32 -6.51 -0.55
C ALA A 251 -8.60 -7.08 0.69
N ALA A 252 -8.24 -6.24 1.66
CA ALA A 252 -7.62 -6.68 2.92
C ALA A 252 -8.54 -7.64 3.69
N LYS A 253 -9.83 -7.29 3.80
CA LYS A 253 -10.84 -8.12 4.44
C LYS A 253 -11.10 -9.44 3.68
N LEU A 254 -11.21 -9.38 2.36
CA LEU A 254 -11.38 -10.55 1.50
C LEU A 254 -10.27 -11.58 1.71
N VAL A 255 -9.01 -11.14 1.69
CA VAL A 255 -7.87 -12.03 1.90
C VAL A 255 -7.85 -12.58 3.33
N GLU A 256 -8.18 -11.77 4.33
CA GLU A 256 -8.26 -12.21 5.72
C GLU A 256 -9.33 -13.30 5.94
N GLU A 257 -10.54 -13.09 5.44
CA GLU A 257 -11.65 -14.05 5.56
C GLU A 257 -11.36 -15.34 4.78
N SER A 258 -10.79 -15.20 3.58
CA SER A 258 -10.33 -16.31 2.74
C SER A 258 -9.32 -17.20 3.47
N LYS A 259 -8.37 -16.60 4.20
CA LYS A 259 -7.37 -17.33 5.00
C LYS A 259 -8.00 -18.15 6.12
N GLN A 260 -9.10 -17.66 6.71
CA GLN A 260 -9.85 -18.41 7.74
C GLN A 260 -10.61 -19.60 7.12
N ASN A 261 -11.09 -19.44 5.89
CA ASN A 261 -11.83 -20.43 5.12
C ASN A 261 -10.93 -21.39 4.31
N HIS A 262 -9.86 -21.92 4.93
CA HIS A 262 -8.79 -22.85 4.47
C HIS A 262 -8.87 -23.49 3.07
N ASN A 263 -10.04 -23.95 2.61
CA ASN A 263 -10.25 -24.51 1.28
C ASN A 263 -10.18 -23.47 0.15
N ASP A 264 -10.17 -22.17 0.46
CA ASP A 264 -10.07 -21.10 -0.53
C ASP A 264 -9.13 -19.96 -0.13
N ASP A 265 -7.95 -20.28 0.46
CA ASP A 265 -6.94 -19.27 0.82
C ASP A 265 -6.31 -18.63 -0.44
N ILE A 266 -6.69 -17.38 -0.73
CA ILE A 266 -6.16 -16.54 -1.81
C ILE A 266 -4.65 -16.36 -1.65
N GLY A 267 -4.15 -16.31 -0.42
CA GLY A 267 -2.72 -16.26 -0.14
C GLY A 267 -1.97 -17.49 -0.68
N ILE A 268 -2.57 -18.69 -0.67
CA ILE A 268 -1.93 -19.87 -1.29
C ILE A 268 -1.81 -19.68 -2.80
N ILE A 269 -2.85 -19.15 -3.45
CA ILE A 269 -2.87 -18.90 -4.89
C ILE A 269 -1.78 -17.87 -5.25
N GLU A 270 -1.76 -16.73 -4.57
CA GLU A 270 -0.79 -15.66 -4.86
C GLU A 270 0.65 -16.07 -4.52
N ARG A 271 0.91 -16.81 -3.42
CA ARG A 271 2.25 -17.37 -3.10
C ARG A 271 2.68 -18.49 -4.06
N ASN A 272 1.71 -19.16 -4.71
CA ASN A 272 2.02 -20.13 -5.75
C ASN A 272 2.46 -19.45 -7.04
N LYS A 273 1.85 -18.32 -7.37
CA LYS A 273 2.20 -17.49 -8.52
C LYS A 273 3.52 -16.75 -8.30
N PHE A 274 3.59 -15.93 -7.25
CA PHE A 274 4.75 -15.12 -6.93
C PHE A 274 5.61 -15.82 -5.88
N LYS A 275 6.86 -16.13 -6.24
CA LYS A 275 7.84 -16.77 -5.35
C LYS A 275 8.68 -15.76 -4.60
N VAL A 276 8.78 -14.54 -5.12
CA VAL A 276 9.50 -13.42 -4.53
C VAL A 276 8.68 -12.15 -4.69
N VAL A 277 8.59 -11.39 -3.61
CA VAL A 277 7.90 -10.10 -3.56
C VAL A 277 8.88 -9.02 -3.15
N LEU A 278 8.88 -7.92 -3.90
CA LEU A 278 9.68 -6.73 -3.63
C LEU A 278 8.75 -5.56 -3.31
N LEU A 279 8.96 -4.95 -2.15
CA LEU A 279 8.19 -3.80 -1.68
C LEU A 279 9.11 -2.58 -1.63
N ASP A 280 8.80 -1.55 -2.41
CA ASP A 280 9.53 -0.27 -2.40
C ASP A 280 8.73 0.78 -1.61
N GLU A 281 9.45 1.78 -1.08
CA GLU A 281 8.93 2.85 -0.21
C GLU A 281 8.04 2.31 0.92
N TYR A 282 8.49 1.26 1.59
CA TYR A 282 7.69 0.55 2.60
C TYR A 282 7.31 1.44 3.80
N GLN A 283 8.09 2.49 4.08
CA GLN A 283 7.76 3.49 5.11
C GLN A 283 6.43 4.22 4.88
N ASP A 284 5.93 4.25 3.64
CA ASP A 284 4.72 4.99 3.27
C ASP A 284 3.47 4.08 3.20
N THR A 285 3.59 2.86 3.75
CA THR A 285 2.51 1.86 3.72
C THR A 285 1.47 2.12 4.81
N SER A 286 0.18 2.08 4.45
CA SER A 286 -0.92 2.25 5.40
C SER A 286 -1.28 0.96 6.15
N PHE A 287 -2.06 1.07 7.24
CA PHE A 287 -2.50 -0.09 8.03
C PHE A 287 -3.16 -1.18 7.18
N ASN A 288 -4.13 -0.82 6.32
CA ASN A 288 -4.81 -1.79 5.46
C ASN A 288 -3.88 -2.43 4.42
N GLN A 289 -2.90 -1.70 3.90
CA GLN A 289 -1.90 -2.25 2.99
C GLN A 289 -1.02 -3.29 3.70
N ILE A 290 -0.57 -3.01 4.94
CA ILE A 290 0.18 -3.97 5.76
C ILE A 290 -0.68 -5.21 6.03
N LYS A 291 -1.94 -5.03 6.44
CA LYS A 291 -2.87 -6.14 6.70
C LYS A 291 -3.09 -7.00 5.45
N PHE A 292 -3.32 -6.38 4.29
CA PHE A 292 -3.48 -7.07 3.01
C PHE A 292 -2.22 -7.87 2.63
N LEU A 293 -1.04 -7.24 2.67
CA LEU A 293 0.22 -7.89 2.27
C LEU A 293 0.65 -8.98 3.25
N SER A 294 0.48 -8.77 4.56
CA SER A 294 0.83 -9.78 5.56
C SER A 294 -0.06 -11.02 5.50
N ASN A 295 -1.32 -10.86 5.09
CA ASN A 295 -2.21 -11.99 4.86
C ASN A 295 -1.88 -12.75 3.56
N LEU A 296 -1.50 -12.06 2.48
CA LEU A 296 -1.07 -12.70 1.23
C LEU A 296 0.32 -13.34 1.34
N PHE A 297 1.30 -12.61 1.86
CA PHE A 297 2.73 -12.94 1.79
C PHE A 297 3.36 -13.09 3.19
N GLY A 298 2.58 -13.51 4.18
CA GLY A 298 3.08 -13.95 5.48
C GLY A 298 3.74 -15.33 5.43
N ASN A 299 3.84 -16.01 6.58
CA ASN A 299 4.35 -17.38 6.70
C ASN A 299 5.77 -17.59 6.11
N ASN A 300 6.69 -16.69 6.42
CA ASN A 300 8.07 -16.69 5.91
C ASN A 300 8.20 -16.63 4.37
N HIS A 301 7.19 -16.10 3.67
CA HIS A 301 7.31 -15.90 2.23
C HIS A 301 8.46 -14.93 1.91
N PRO A 302 9.22 -15.13 0.80
CA PRO A 302 10.36 -14.28 0.45
C PRO A 302 9.94 -12.85 0.03
N VAL A 303 9.75 -12.00 1.01
CA VAL A 303 9.46 -10.56 0.85
C VAL A 303 10.73 -9.77 1.13
N THR A 304 11.13 -8.88 0.23
CA THR A 304 12.18 -7.88 0.49
C THR A 304 11.52 -6.51 0.51
N ALA A 305 11.43 -5.92 1.69
CA ALA A 305 10.93 -4.56 1.89
C ALA A 305 12.09 -3.56 1.93
N VAL A 306 11.98 -2.48 1.18
CA VAL A 306 12.97 -1.41 1.11
C VAL A 306 12.33 -0.10 1.53
N GLY A 307 13.02 0.66 2.38
CA GLY A 307 12.53 1.96 2.80
C GLY A 307 13.54 2.78 3.59
N ASP A 308 13.17 4.01 3.92
CA ASP A 308 13.95 4.90 4.79
C ASP A 308 13.01 5.52 5.84
N PRO A 309 13.17 5.20 7.14
CA PRO A 309 12.38 5.81 8.20
C PRO A 309 12.48 7.34 8.21
N ASN A 310 13.61 7.91 7.78
CA ASN A 310 13.79 9.37 7.73
C ASN A 310 13.09 10.04 6.53
N GLN A 311 12.50 9.25 5.62
CA GLN A 311 11.71 9.73 4.48
C GLN A 311 10.22 9.39 4.61
N ALA A 312 9.76 8.95 5.79
CA ALA A 312 8.34 8.76 6.06
C ALA A 312 7.61 10.11 6.09
N ILE A 313 7.19 10.58 4.92
CA ILE A 313 6.53 11.89 4.74
C ILE A 313 5.00 11.78 4.58
N TYR A 314 4.47 10.55 4.49
CA TYR A 314 3.04 10.29 4.35
C TYR A 314 2.35 9.93 5.67
N GLY A 315 2.94 10.25 6.83
CA GLY A 315 2.32 10.00 8.14
C GLY A 315 0.92 10.64 8.31
N TRP A 316 0.64 11.73 7.58
CA TRP A 316 -0.68 12.38 7.53
C TRP A 316 -1.72 11.63 6.69
N ARG A 317 -1.32 10.60 5.91
CA ARG A 317 -2.17 9.63 5.20
C ARG A 317 -2.13 8.25 5.85
N SER A 318 -2.02 8.23 7.18
CA SER A 318 -2.01 7.00 7.97
C SER A 318 -0.91 6.01 7.59
N ALA A 319 0.18 6.46 6.95
CA ALA A 319 1.39 5.66 6.86
C ALA A 319 1.90 5.42 8.29
N SER A 320 2.06 4.15 8.67
CA SER A 320 2.45 3.85 10.05
C SER A 320 3.92 4.27 10.26
N SER A 321 4.17 5.11 11.26
CA SER A 321 5.53 5.46 11.66
C SER A 321 6.31 4.28 12.25
N GLU A 322 5.64 3.15 12.51
CA GLU A 322 6.20 1.93 13.09
C GLU A 322 6.47 0.83 12.03
N THR A 323 6.34 1.16 10.74
CA THR A 323 6.33 0.13 9.66
C THR A 323 7.71 -0.47 9.35
N LEU A 324 8.81 0.21 9.68
CA LEU A 324 10.19 -0.21 9.39
C LEU A 324 10.99 -0.55 10.65
#